data_AF-A0A6A6JM81-F1
#
_entry.id   AF-A0A6A6JM81-F1
#
_cell.length_a   1.000
_cell.length_b   1.000
_cell.length_c   1.000
_cell.angle_alpha   90.00
_cell.angle_beta   90.00
_cell.angle_gamma   90.00
#
_symmetry.space_group_name_H-M   'P 1'
#
loop_
_entity.id
_entity.type
_entity.pdbx_description
1 polymer ?
#
loop_
_entity_poly.entity_id
_entity_poly.type
_entity_poly.pdbx_seq_one_letter_code
_entity_poly.pdbx_strand_id
1 'polypeptide(L)' 'MSQQHKALLEEHESRLQFALQAYNTKQFRSYRAAAAAFNIKYYTLTEHVKGKLF' A
#
# COMPACT_ATOMS: atom_id res chain seq x y z
N MET A 1 -14.67 -19.68 3.57
CA MET A 1 -13.80 -18.51 3.29
C MET A 1 -14.64 -17.50 2.52
N SER A 2 -15.15 -16.47 3.22
CA SER A 2 -16.22 -15.59 2.73
C SER A 2 -15.69 -14.61 1.66
N GLN A 3 -16.42 -14.41 0.57
CA GLN A 3 -16.02 -13.53 -0.56
C GLN A 3 -15.69 -12.10 -0.13
N GLN A 4 -16.28 -11.61 0.97
CA GLN A 4 -15.94 -10.31 1.56
C GLN A 4 -14.49 -10.19 2.01
N HIS A 5 -13.89 -11.28 2.50
CA HIS A 5 -12.51 -11.27 2.96
C HIS A 5 -11.53 -11.15 1.80
N LYS A 6 -11.87 -11.74 0.64
CA LYS A 6 -11.08 -11.59 -0.59
C LYS A 6 -11.15 -10.15 -1.13
N ALA A 7 -12.35 -9.58 -1.21
CA ALA A 7 -12.51 -8.21 -1.68
C ALA A 7 -11.75 -7.18 -0.81
N LEU A 8 -11.72 -7.38 0.51
CA LEU A 8 -10.95 -6.53 1.43
C LEU A 8 -9.43 -6.68 1.24
N LEU A 9 -8.94 -7.88 0.96
CA LEU A 9 -7.53 -8.14 0.65
C LEU A 9 -7.14 -7.49 -0.68
N GLU A 10 -7.94 -7.69 -1.72
CA GLU A 10 -7.71 -7.10 -3.05
C GLU A 10 -7.72 -5.56 -3.00
N GLU A 11 -8.63 -4.97 -2.23
CA GLU A 11 -8.67 -3.53 -2.01
C GLU A 11 -7.42 -3.04 -1.27
N HIS A 12 -6.95 -3.80 -0.26
CA HIS A 12 -5.74 -3.45 0.49
C HIS A 12 -4.48 -3.51 -0.38
N GLU A 13 -4.34 -4.55 -1.21
CA GLU A 13 -3.24 -4.67 -2.17
C GLU A 13 -3.26 -3.56 -3.22
N SER A 14 -4.45 -3.22 -3.74
CA SER A 14 -4.60 -2.13 -4.70
C SER A 14 -4.14 -0.79 -4.10
N ARG A 15 -4.52 -0.51 -2.85
CA ARG A 15 -4.08 0.70 -2.13
C ARG A 15 -2.56 0.73 -1.97
N LEU A 16 -1.93 -0.41 -1.63
CA LEU A 16 -0.47 -0.53 -1.51
C LEU A 16 0.23 -0.18 -2.82
N GLN A 17 -0.26 -0.73 -3.93
CA GLN A 17 0.28 -0.45 -5.26
C GLN A 17 0.13 1.02 -5.66
N PHE A 18 -1.04 1.63 -5.40
CA PHE A 18 -1.25 3.05 -5.69
C PHE A 18 -0.37 3.97 -4.85
N ALA A 19 -0.20 3.68 -3.55
CA ALA A 19 0.69 4.44 -2.67
C ALA A 19 2.15 4.38 -3.16
N LEU A 20 2.59 3.20 -3.61
CA LEU A 20 3.91 3.01 -4.20
C LEU A 20 4.08 3.77 -5.51
N GLN A 21 3.09 3.67 -6.39
CA GLN A 21 3.11 4.38 -7.66
C GLN A 21 3.15 5.90 -7.44
N ALA A 22 2.36 6.43 -6.51
CA ALA A 22 2.34 7.86 -6.21
C ALA A 22 3.67 8.36 -5.62
N TYR A 23 4.35 7.52 -4.83
CA TYR A 23 5.72 7.81 -4.40
C TYR A 23 6.69 7.81 -5.60
N ASN A 24 6.64 6.77 -6.46
CA ASN A 24 7.53 6.63 -7.62
C ASN A 24 7.35 7.74 -8.66
N THR A 25 6.12 8.24 -8.84
CA THR A 25 5.81 9.40 -9.70
C THR A 25 6.15 10.75 -9.06
N LYS A 26 6.80 10.73 -7.88
CA LYS A 26 7.19 11.92 -7.10
C LYS A 26 6.03 12.80 -6.66
N GLN A 27 4.79 12.29 -6.64
CA GLN A 27 3.65 13.01 -6.03
C GLN A 27 3.85 13.19 -4.52
N PHE A 28 4.54 12.24 -3.89
CA PHE A 28 4.88 12.31 -2.47
C PHE A 28 6.40 12.28 -2.27
N ARG A 29 6.90 13.13 -1.36
CA ARG A 29 8.34 13.23 -1.04
C ARG A 29 8.86 12.08 -0.16
N SER A 30 7.97 11.26 0.41
CA SER A 30 8.36 10.14 1.26
C SER A 30 7.30 9.03 1.23
N TYR A 31 7.73 7.79 1.49
CA TYR A 31 6.83 6.65 1.72
C TYR A 31 5.82 6.91 2.84
N ARG A 32 6.20 7.67 3.88
CA ARG A 32 5.29 8.02 4.98
C ARG A 32 4.12 8.89 4.52
N ALA A 33 4.38 9.88 3.67
CA ALA A 33 3.35 10.74 3.12
C ALA A 33 2.43 9.97 2.15
N ALA A 34 2.99 9.11 1.30
CA ALA A 34 2.21 8.23 0.44
C ALA A 34 1.34 7.26 1.26
N ALA A 35 1.92 6.58 2.26
CA ALA A 35 1.16 5.66 3.11
C ALA A 35 -0.01 6.35 3.81
N ALA A 36 0.21 7.56 4.35
CA ALA A 36 -0.85 8.34 4.98
C ALA A 36 -1.96 8.73 4.00
N ALA A 37 -1.62 9.14 2.78
CA ALA A 37 -2.59 9.54 1.75
C ALA A 37 -3.52 8.40 1.32
N PHE A 38 -3.02 7.16 1.35
CA PHE A 38 -3.81 5.96 0.98
C PHE A 38 -4.33 5.18 2.19
N ASN A 39 -4.26 5.76 3.40
CA ASN A 39 -4.68 5.14 4.67
C ASN A 39 -4.04 3.76 4.93
N ILE A 40 -2.73 3.67 4.68
CA ILE A 40 -1.92 2.47 4.87
C ILE A 40 -0.91 2.73 5.99
N LYS A 41 -0.60 1.70 6.78
CA LYS A 41 0.50 1.77 7.73
C LYS A 41 1.82 1.89 6.97
N TYR A 42 2.63 2.87 7.34
CA TYR A 42 3.98 3.07 6.78
C TYR A 42 4.81 1.78 6.75
N TYR A 43 4.78 1.01 7.84
CA TYR A 43 5.48 -0.27 7.95
C TYR A 43 5.06 -1.25 6.84
N THR A 44 3.76 -1.40 6.60
CA THR A 44 3.23 -2.28 5.54
C THR A 44 3.72 -1.86 4.16
N LEU A 45 3.71 -0.56 3.86
CA LEU A 45 4.22 -0.04 2.58
C LEU A 45 5.71 -0.34 2.41
N THR A 46 6.52 -0.13 3.45
CA THR A 46 7.97 -0.38 3.38
C THR A 46 8.33 -1.87 3.32
N GLU A 47 7.58 -2.73 4.01
CA GLU A 47 7.81 -4.17 3.96
C GLU A 47 7.36 -4.76 2.62
N HIS A 48 6.30 -4.22 2.01
CA HIS A 48 5.90 -4.59 0.66
C HIS A 48 6.97 -4.20 -0.38
N VAL A 49 7.56 -3.01 -0.28
CA VAL A 49 8.71 -2.60 -1.12
C VAL A 49 9.90 -3.55 -0.97
N LYS A 50 10.16 -4.01 0.25
CA LYS A 50 11.26 -4.93 0.56
C LYS A 50 10.96 -6.38 0.15
N GLY A 51 9.77 -6.68 -0.40
CA GLY A 51 9.35 -8.03 -0.75
C GLY A 51 9.13 -8.94 0.46
N LYS A 52 8.82 -8.38 1.63
CA LYS A 52 8.62 -9.12 2.89
C LYS A 52 7.16 -9.42 3.23
N LEU A 53 6.20 -8.81 2.55
CA LEU A 53 4.79 -9.20 2.60
C LEU A 53 4.48 -10.06 1.38
N PHE A 54 4.32 -11.36 1.61
CA PHE A 54 3.70 -12.33 0.71
C PHE A 54 2.27 -12.59 1.17
#